data_AF-A0A839J8R9-F1
#
_entry.id   AF-A0A839J8R9-F1
#
_cell.length_a   1.000
_cell.length_b   1.000
_cell.length_c   1.000
_cell.angle_alpha   90.00
_cell.angle_beta   90.00
_cell.angle_gamma   90.00
#
_symmetry.space_group_name_H-M   'P 1'
#
loop_
_entity.id
_entity.type
_entity.pdbx_description
1 polymer ?
#
loop_
_entity_poly.entity_id
_entity_poly.type
_entity_poly.pdbx_seq_one_letter_code
_entity_poly.pdbx_strand_id
1 'polypeptide(L)'
;MTPLDENEARARLQGVAPGNHPDVASIIATGRRRNRNAALAGTAATVIAVAAIGIGVAQFWDGPTRDAVPAPLQTPSTEPTPSASPTPDPSETPSSTPSPTPSPSGSPTPSDSPTPAASDTPAAPQDRPTIQGLPGGVMLVDGGQVGRIADGNALPTADFLALMGTPDETTEWPTCGNRPLKNTTYRWGDLQVLVLNEIDKEYEYGFSFPENEVAGWLIDPTLDGEPGLSFPMTGPEGTQIGDTLATLEQRFTTDEWDYVGMTGDTFDIFVGDTMGASFALDADKNVKSMGAGYECRR
;
A
#
# COMPACT_ATOMS: atom_id res chain seq x y z
N MET A 1 45.39 -14.90 -10.84
CA MET A 1 44.29 -15.38 -9.97
C MET A 1 43.59 -16.47 -10.74
N THR A 2 43.72 -17.72 -10.31
CA THR A 2 43.07 -18.87 -10.96
C THR A 2 41.59 -18.85 -10.59
N PRO A 3 40.66 -19.02 -11.55
CA PRO A 3 39.23 -19.07 -11.24
C PRO A 3 38.96 -20.28 -10.33
N LEU A 4 38.15 -20.04 -9.28
CA LEU A 4 37.73 -21.09 -8.35
C LEU A 4 36.90 -22.14 -9.11
N ASP A 5 37.23 -23.41 -8.90
CA ASP A 5 36.45 -24.55 -9.42
C ASP A 5 35.06 -24.59 -8.77
N GLU A 6 34.03 -24.74 -9.59
CA GLU A 6 32.63 -24.82 -9.19
C GLU A 6 32.38 -25.98 -8.20
N ASN A 7 33.18 -27.05 -8.28
CA ASN A 7 33.11 -28.15 -7.33
C ASN A 7 33.66 -27.77 -5.95
N GLU A 8 34.66 -26.89 -5.89
CA GLU A 8 35.20 -26.37 -4.62
C GLU A 8 34.20 -25.38 -3.98
N ALA A 9 33.48 -24.60 -4.79
CA ALA A 9 32.41 -23.73 -4.31
C ALA A 9 31.24 -24.54 -3.71
N ARG A 10 30.82 -25.63 -4.37
CA ARG A 10 29.77 -26.53 -3.86
C ARG A 10 30.18 -27.26 -2.58
N ALA A 11 31.42 -27.72 -2.49
CA ALA A 11 31.90 -28.39 -1.28
C ALA A 11 31.92 -27.45 -0.05
N ARG A 12 32.18 -26.16 -0.26
CA ARG A 12 32.13 -25.16 0.83
C ARG A 12 30.71 -24.84 1.29
N LEU A 13 29.71 -24.93 0.41
CA LEU A 13 28.31 -24.71 0.77
C LEU A 13 27.70 -25.88 1.57
N GLN A 14 28.14 -27.12 1.32
CA GLN A 14 27.60 -28.30 2.01
C GLN A 14 28.17 -28.51 3.44
N GLY A 15 29.20 -27.76 3.83
CA GLY A 15 29.81 -27.84 5.16
C GLY A 15 29.19 -26.90 6.21
N VAL A 16 28.26 -26.03 5.83
CA VAL A 16 27.60 -25.10 6.76
C VAL A 16 26.44 -25.85 7.42
N ALA A 17 26.67 -26.32 8.64
CA ALA A 17 25.62 -26.89 9.48
C ALA A 17 24.50 -25.84 9.68
N PRO A 18 23.21 -26.24 9.69
CA PRO A 18 22.11 -25.33 9.97
C PRO A 18 22.27 -24.80 11.39
N GLY A 19 22.82 -23.59 11.51
CA GLY A 19 22.84 -22.85 12.76
C GLY A 19 21.41 -22.51 13.16
N ASN A 20 21.09 -22.68 14.44
CA ASN A 20 19.85 -22.24 15.04
C ASN A 20 19.58 -20.77 14.69
N HIS A 21 18.77 -20.52 13.67
CA HIS A 21 18.22 -19.20 13.42
C HIS A 21 17.26 -18.88 14.57
N PRO A 22 17.42 -17.73 15.26
CA PRO A 22 16.44 -17.31 16.23
C PRO A 22 15.09 -17.15 15.53
N ASP A 23 14.08 -17.80 16.09
CA ASP A 23 12.68 -17.74 15.71
C ASP A 23 12.29 -16.31 15.30
N VAL A 24 11.73 -16.13 14.10
CA VAL A 24 11.29 -14.83 13.57
C VAL A 24 10.30 -14.15 14.54
N ALA A 25 9.56 -14.94 15.32
CA ALA A 25 8.71 -14.43 16.39
C ALA A 25 9.51 -13.74 17.52
N SER A 26 10.75 -14.16 17.78
CA SER A 26 11.63 -13.54 18.78
C SER A 26 12.21 -12.20 18.31
N ILE A 27 12.42 -12.01 17.01
CA ILE A 27 12.90 -10.74 16.44
C ILE A 27 11.79 -9.68 16.52
N ILE A 28 10.55 -10.06 16.18
CA ILE A 28 9.36 -9.18 16.32
C ILE A 28 9.07 -8.88 17.80
N ALA A 29 9.18 -9.87 18.70
CA ALA A 29 8.98 -9.66 20.13
C ALA A 29 10.07 -8.77 20.79
N THR A 30 11.30 -8.80 20.27
CA THR A 30 12.41 -7.99 20.79
C THR A 30 12.28 -6.51 20.39
N GLY A 31 11.72 -6.22 19.20
CA GLY A 31 11.33 -4.86 18.81
C GLY A 31 10.28 -4.25 19.75
N ARG A 32 9.27 -5.05 20.14
CA ARG A 32 8.17 -4.63 21.02
C ARG A 32 8.60 -4.25 22.45
N ARG A 33 9.71 -4.82 22.95
CA ARG A 33 10.25 -4.52 24.30
C ARG A 33 11.11 -3.27 24.36
N ARG A 34 11.76 -2.83 23.27
CA ARG A 34 12.60 -1.62 23.29
C ARG A 34 11.79 -0.33 23.36
N ASN A 35 10.62 -0.27 22.70
CA ASN A 35 9.77 0.95 22.74
C ASN A 35 9.15 1.22 24.12
N ARG A 36 8.85 0.19 24.92
CA ARG A 36 8.34 0.38 26.29
C ARG A 36 9.40 0.88 27.29
N ASN A 37 10.67 0.54 27.08
CA ASN A 37 11.75 0.99 27.97
C ASN A 37 12.27 2.39 27.61
N ALA A 38 12.13 2.83 26.35
CA ALA A 38 12.44 4.20 25.95
C ALA A 38 11.46 5.23 26.57
N ALA A 39 10.18 4.86 26.74
CA ALA A 39 9.19 5.70 27.40
C ALA A 39 9.45 5.92 28.91
N LEU A 40 10.13 4.97 29.58
CA LEU A 40 10.46 5.07 31.01
C LEU A 40 11.84 5.71 31.29
N ALA A 41 12.76 5.71 30.33
CA ALA A 41 14.06 6.38 30.46
C ALA A 41 14.01 7.89 30.15
N GLY A 42 12.98 8.38 29.45
CA GLY A 42 12.82 9.79 29.08
C GLY A 42 12.43 10.75 30.22
N THR A 43 11.99 10.25 31.37
CA THR A 43 11.52 11.08 32.50
C THR A 43 12.62 11.47 33.49
N ALA A 44 13.79 10.83 33.46
CA ALA A 44 14.93 11.20 34.32
C ALA A 44 15.82 12.31 33.71
N ALA A 45 15.83 12.45 32.38
CA ALA A 45 16.67 13.46 31.70
C ALA A 45 16.01 14.86 31.60
N THR A 46 14.68 14.96 31.75
CA THR A 46 13.93 16.22 31.65
C THR A 46 13.96 17.07 32.92
N VAL A 47 14.30 16.50 34.08
CA VAL A 47 14.39 17.27 35.34
C VAL A 47 15.70 18.09 35.42
N ILE A 48 16.75 17.73 34.69
CA ILE A 48 18.02 18.47 34.69
C ILE A 48 18.04 19.61 33.65
N ALA A 49 17.26 19.51 32.56
CA ALA A 49 17.20 20.56 31.53
C ALA A 49 16.34 21.79 31.94
N VAL A 50 15.40 21.64 32.88
CA VAL A 50 14.55 22.77 33.34
C VAL A 50 15.33 23.75 34.25
N ALA A 51 16.44 23.35 34.85
CA ALA A 51 17.27 24.25 35.66
C ALA A 51 18.19 25.17 34.83
N ALA A 52 18.44 24.86 33.56
CA ALA A 52 19.33 25.65 32.70
C ALA A 52 18.62 26.73 31.86
N ILE A 53 17.30 26.63 31.68
CA ILE A 53 16.51 27.59 30.90
C ILE A 53 15.99 28.76 31.78
N GLY A 54 16.04 28.62 33.11
CA GLY A 54 15.57 29.64 34.06
C GLY A 54 16.40 30.94 34.14
N ILE A 55 17.58 31.02 33.50
CA ILE A 55 18.44 32.22 33.54
C ILE A 55 18.38 33.03 32.22
N GLY A 56 17.81 32.47 31.15
CA GLY A 56 17.80 33.13 29.82
C GLY A 56 16.65 34.11 29.57
N VAL A 57 15.64 34.19 30.44
CA VAL A 57 14.38 34.93 30.16
C VAL A 57 14.39 36.39 30.68
N ALA A 58 15.43 36.81 31.41
CA ALA A 58 15.45 38.14 32.06
C ALA A 58 16.00 39.29 31.18
N GLN A 59 16.44 39.06 29.95
CA GLN A 59 17.15 40.09 29.14
C GLN A 59 16.43 40.46 27.83
N PHE A 60 15.18 40.03 27.61
CA PHE A 60 14.42 40.34 26.38
C PHE A 60 13.13 41.15 26.66
N TRP A 61 13.06 41.84 27.79
CA TRP A 61 11.89 42.62 28.23
C TRP A 61 12.17 44.14 28.28
N ASP A 62 12.89 44.69 27.30
CA ASP A 62 13.00 46.15 27.15
C ASP A 62 12.82 46.62 25.69
N GLY A 63 11.54 46.88 25.36
CA GLY A 63 11.07 47.98 24.50
C GLY A 63 10.80 47.70 23.00
N PRO A 64 10.03 48.57 22.29
CA PRO A 64 9.11 49.61 22.75
C PRO A 64 7.64 49.32 22.35
N THR A 65 6.71 49.85 23.14
CA THR A 65 5.29 49.96 22.84
C THR A 65 5.04 50.67 21.50
N ARG A 66 4.43 49.96 20.55
CA ARG A 66 3.66 50.59 19.47
C ARG A 66 2.20 50.25 19.68
N ASP A 67 1.45 51.27 20.06
CA ASP A 67 -0.01 51.28 20.07
C ASP A 67 -0.54 50.92 18.68
N ALA A 68 -0.91 49.66 18.49
CA ALA A 68 -1.68 49.24 17.34
C ALA A 68 -3.15 49.58 17.61
N VAL A 69 -3.60 50.65 16.96
CA VAL A 69 -5.01 51.05 16.84
C VAL A 69 -5.82 49.83 16.35
N PRO A 70 -6.90 49.41 17.03
CA PRO A 70 -7.73 48.32 16.56
C PRO A 70 -8.42 48.72 15.25
N ALA A 71 -8.20 47.92 14.20
CA ALA A 71 -8.88 48.06 12.92
C ALA A 71 -10.39 47.82 13.08
N PRO A 72 -11.26 48.56 12.36
CA PRO A 72 -12.70 48.43 12.49
C PRO A 72 -13.17 47.02 12.09
N LEU A 73 -14.00 46.44 12.96
CA LEU A 73 -14.68 45.17 12.79
C LEU A 73 -15.53 45.22 11.50
N GLN A 74 -15.19 44.41 10.49
CA GLN A 74 -16.01 44.28 9.30
C GLN A 74 -17.29 43.51 9.66
N THR A 75 -18.43 44.11 9.31
CA THR A 75 -19.77 43.58 9.52
C THR A 75 -19.98 42.38 8.59
N PRO A 76 -20.49 41.23 9.08
CA PRO A 76 -20.71 40.07 8.22
C PRO A 76 -21.74 40.40 7.14
N SER A 77 -21.34 40.21 5.88
CA SER A 77 -22.20 40.32 4.71
C SER A 77 -23.23 39.19 4.73
N THR A 78 -24.49 39.54 4.55
CA THR A 78 -25.62 38.61 4.49
C THR A 78 -25.44 37.61 3.35
N GLU A 79 -25.45 36.34 3.70
CA GLU A 79 -25.39 35.19 2.79
C GLU A 79 -26.63 35.15 1.88
N PRO A 80 -26.48 34.95 0.56
CA PRO A 80 -27.60 34.88 -0.35
C PRO A 80 -28.45 33.62 -0.10
N THR A 81 -29.76 33.82 -0.08
CA THR A 81 -30.78 32.77 0.09
C THR A 81 -30.72 31.79 -1.09
N PRO A 82 -30.66 30.47 -0.88
CA PRO A 82 -30.62 29.50 -1.97
C PRO A 82 -31.92 29.57 -2.80
N SER A 83 -31.76 29.69 -4.12
CA SER A 83 -32.84 29.64 -5.09
C SER A 83 -33.49 28.25 -5.14
N ALA A 84 -34.81 28.21 -5.29
CA ALA A 84 -35.59 26.98 -5.29
C ALA A 84 -35.17 26.03 -6.41
N SER A 85 -34.99 24.77 -6.04
CA SER A 85 -34.67 23.64 -6.92
C SER A 85 -35.80 23.38 -7.93
N PRO A 86 -35.51 23.16 -9.23
CA PRO A 86 -36.52 22.77 -10.20
C PRO A 86 -37.08 21.37 -9.87
N THR A 87 -38.39 21.23 -9.97
CA THR A 87 -39.12 19.97 -9.80
C THR A 87 -38.80 19.03 -10.96
N PRO A 88 -38.36 17.77 -10.72
CA PRO A 88 -38.13 16.82 -11.81
C PRO A 88 -39.44 16.45 -12.52
N ASP A 89 -39.39 16.47 -13.85
CA ASP A 89 -40.45 16.13 -14.80
C ASP A 89 -40.83 14.62 -14.68
N PRO A 90 -42.12 14.23 -14.73
CA PRO A 90 -42.56 12.84 -14.63
C PRO A 90 -41.89 11.86 -15.61
N SER A 91 -41.50 10.72 -15.03
CA SER A 91 -40.93 9.52 -15.65
C SER A 91 -41.70 9.02 -16.87
N GLU A 92 -40.96 8.73 -17.94
CA GLU A 92 -41.46 7.99 -19.10
C GLU A 92 -41.91 6.58 -18.69
N THR A 93 -43.01 6.14 -19.29
CA THR A 93 -43.67 4.84 -19.08
C THR A 93 -42.87 3.75 -19.79
N PRO A 94 -42.50 2.63 -19.15
CA PRO A 94 -41.76 1.57 -19.82
C PRO A 94 -42.62 0.92 -20.92
N SER A 95 -42.09 0.92 -22.14
CA SER A 95 -42.67 0.28 -23.31
C SER A 95 -42.62 -1.24 -23.20
N SER A 96 -43.63 -1.86 -23.80
CA SER A 96 -44.00 -3.26 -23.79
C SER A 96 -42.85 -4.25 -24.02
N THR A 97 -42.80 -5.25 -23.15
CA THR A 97 -42.04 -6.50 -23.23
C THR A 97 -42.23 -7.19 -24.59
N PRO A 98 -41.15 -7.49 -25.34
CA PRO A 98 -41.27 -8.30 -26.54
C PRO A 98 -41.62 -9.75 -26.21
N SER A 99 -42.49 -10.32 -27.05
CA SER A 99 -42.99 -11.70 -27.02
C SER A 99 -41.84 -12.72 -27.17
N PRO A 100 -41.89 -13.88 -26.50
CA PRO A 100 -40.83 -14.88 -26.57
C PRO A 100 -40.72 -15.46 -28.00
N THR A 101 -39.52 -15.34 -28.55
CA THR A 101 -39.08 -15.96 -29.81
C THR A 101 -39.16 -17.48 -29.69
N PRO A 102 -39.68 -18.21 -30.70
CA PRO A 102 -39.84 -19.66 -30.66
C PRO A 102 -38.50 -20.39 -30.48
N SER A 103 -38.55 -21.43 -29.65
CA SER A 103 -37.44 -22.35 -29.37
C SER A 103 -36.95 -23.03 -30.66
N PRO A 104 -35.64 -22.97 -30.98
CA PRO A 104 -35.10 -23.69 -32.13
C PRO A 104 -35.15 -25.21 -31.88
N SER A 105 -35.76 -25.89 -32.85
CA SER A 105 -35.81 -27.34 -32.96
C SER A 105 -34.41 -27.93 -33.10
N GLY A 106 -34.12 -28.92 -32.25
CA GLY A 106 -33.21 -30.05 -32.45
C GLY A 106 -31.95 -29.80 -33.28
N SER A 107 -30.89 -29.35 -32.62
CA SER A 107 -29.53 -29.51 -33.14
C SER A 107 -29.16 -31.01 -33.15
N PRO A 108 -28.55 -31.54 -34.22
CA PRO A 108 -28.12 -32.92 -34.29
C PRO A 108 -27.12 -33.24 -33.17
N THR A 109 -27.25 -34.44 -32.63
CA THR A 109 -26.31 -35.06 -31.69
C THR A 109 -24.89 -34.96 -32.28
N PRO A 110 -23.94 -34.27 -31.62
CA PRO A 110 -22.57 -34.24 -32.08
C PRO A 110 -22.00 -35.66 -32.02
N SER A 111 -21.50 -36.13 -33.16
CA SER A 111 -20.65 -37.30 -33.26
C SER A 111 -19.45 -37.12 -32.33
N ASP A 112 -19.06 -38.19 -31.64
CA ASP A 112 -17.92 -38.25 -30.72
C ASP A 112 -16.68 -37.63 -31.37
N SER A 113 -16.43 -36.37 -31.02
CA SER A 113 -15.18 -35.69 -31.32
C SER A 113 -14.10 -36.42 -30.52
N PRO A 114 -12.95 -36.76 -31.14
CA PRO A 114 -11.87 -37.42 -30.42
C PRO A 114 -11.55 -36.62 -29.17
N THR A 115 -11.56 -37.30 -28.02
CA THR A 115 -11.07 -36.77 -26.75
C THR A 115 -9.76 -36.06 -27.05
N PRO A 116 -9.67 -34.72 -26.88
CA PRO A 116 -8.40 -34.04 -27.08
C PRO A 116 -7.40 -34.74 -26.16
N ALA A 117 -6.32 -35.25 -26.76
CA ALA A 117 -5.16 -35.67 -26.00
C ALA A 117 -4.89 -34.55 -24.99
N ALA A 118 -4.74 -34.92 -23.72
CA ALA A 118 -4.49 -33.97 -22.64
C ALA A 118 -3.49 -32.96 -23.16
N SER A 119 -3.99 -31.74 -23.45
CA SER A 119 -3.13 -30.63 -23.77
C SER A 119 -2.19 -30.59 -22.59
N ASP A 120 -0.89 -30.67 -22.86
CA ASP A 120 0.13 -30.44 -21.84
C ASP A 120 -0.15 -29.07 -21.28
N THR A 121 -1.00 -28.99 -20.25
CA THR A 121 -1.21 -27.81 -19.43
C THR A 121 0.20 -27.50 -18.98
N PRO A 122 0.81 -26.40 -19.47
CA PRO A 122 2.17 -26.07 -19.10
C PRO A 122 2.21 -26.13 -17.58
N ALA A 123 3.05 -27.00 -17.03
CA ALA A 123 3.23 -27.08 -15.60
C ALA A 123 3.45 -25.65 -15.12
N ALA A 124 2.52 -25.14 -14.29
CA ALA A 124 2.56 -23.77 -13.83
C ALA A 124 3.99 -23.49 -13.34
N PRO A 125 4.70 -22.47 -13.86
CA PRO A 125 6.07 -22.20 -13.45
C PRO A 125 6.08 -22.01 -11.93
N GLN A 126 6.62 -22.99 -11.22
CA GLN A 126 6.59 -23.08 -9.75
C GLN A 126 7.60 -22.16 -9.06
N ASP A 127 8.28 -21.29 -9.81
CA ASP A 127 9.30 -20.37 -9.29
C ASP A 127 8.83 -18.91 -9.31
N ARG A 128 7.51 -18.64 -9.24
CA ARG A 128 7.04 -17.27 -9.04
C ARG A 128 7.32 -16.83 -7.60
N PRO A 129 7.84 -15.61 -7.38
CA PRO A 129 8.14 -15.12 -6.05
C PRO A 129 6.86 -14.94 -5.22
N THR A 130 6.98 -15.14 -3.92
CA THR A 130 5.96 -14.83 -2.93
C THR A 130 6.00 -13.35 -2.60
N ILE A 131 4.85 -12.69 -2.60
CA ILE A 131 4.78 -11.23 -2.38
C ILE A 131 3.86 -10.92 -1.20
N GLN A 132 4.35 -10.10 -0.28
CA GLN A 132 3.55 -9.55 0.80
C GLN A 132 3.61 -8.02 0.75
N GLY A 133 2.48 -7.41 0.45
CA GLY A 133 2.29 -5.98 0.59
C GLY A 133 2.33 -5.57 2.05
N LEU A 134 3.12 -4.55 2.38
CA LEU A 134 3.19 -3.95 3.70
C LEU A 134 2.65 -2.51 3.68
N PRO A 135 2.19 -2.02 4.84
CA PRO A 135 1.75 -0.64 5.00
C PRO A 135 2.83 0.38 4.60
N GLY A 136 2.41 1.53 4.09
CA GLY A 136 3.32 2.61 3.68
C GLY A 136 4.13 2.33 2.40
N GLY A 137 3.67 1.41 1.55
CA GLY A 137 4.24 1.16 0.22
C GLY A 137 5.45 0.23 0.20
N VAL A 138 5.77 -0.42 1.32
CA VAL A 138 6.82 -1.44 1.40
C VAL A 138 6.28 -2.79 0.92
N MET A 139 7.14 -3.64 0.37
CA MET A 139 6.79 -5.04 0.04
C MET A 139 7.84 -6.00 0.60
N LEU A 140 7.44 -7.24 0.85
CA LEU A 140 8.36 -8.37 0.99
C LEU A 140 8.25 -9.25 -0.25
N VAL A 141 9.38 -9.62 -0.83
CA VAL A 141 9.49 -10.52 -1.98
C VAL A 141 10.39 -11.68 -1.58
N ASP A 142 9.84 -12.88 -1.47
CA ASP A 142 10.49 -14.05 -0.88
C ASP A 142 11.10 -13.77 0.51
N GLY A 143 10.42 -12.91 1.28
CA GLY A 143 10.84 -12.45 2.60
C GLY A 143 11.88 -11.32 2.59
N GLY A 144 12.43 -10.95 1.44
CA GLY A 144 13.32 -9.80 1.27
C GLY A 144 12.52 -8.50 1.14
N GLN A 145 12.85 -7.47 1.92
CA GLN A 145 12.15 -6.19 1.86
C GLN A 145 12.51 -5.41 0.59
N VAL A 146 11.52 -4.82 -0.07
CA VAL A 146 11.67 -3.92 -1.23
C VAL A 146 10.99 -2.58 -0.91
N GLY A 147 11.56 -1.50 -1.42
CA GLY A 147 11.10 -0.14 -1.18
C GLY A 147 11.82 0.47 0.01
N ARG A 148 11.10 1.27 0.77
CA ARG A 148 11.63 2.13 1.83
C ARG A 148 12.79 1.50 2.61
N ILE A 149 14.00 2.05 2.41
CA ILE A 149 15.21 1.65 3.13
C ILE A 149 15.18 2.24 4.54
N ALA A 150 14.40 1.65 5.45
CA ALA A 150 14.47 2.02 6.87
C ALA A 150 15.77 1.51 7.52
N ASP A 151 16.21 0.30 7.14
CA ASP A 151 17.27 -0.44 7.86
C ASP A 151 18.51 -0.77 7.01
N GLY A 152 18.62 -0.23 5.80
CA GLY A 152 19.77 -0.47 4.90
C GLY A 152 19.82 -1.84 4.21
N ASN A 153 18.85 -2.72 4.49
CA ASN A 153 18.81 -4.10 3.97
C ASN A 153 17.73 -4.33 2.90
N ALA A 154 17.15 -3.27 2.33
CA ALA A 154 16.16 -3.45 1.28
C ALA A 154 16.85 -3.91 -0.02
N LEU A 155 16.19 -4.83 -0.72
CA LEU A 155 16.52 -5.24 -2.07
C LEU A 155 16.41 -3.99 -2.99
N PRO A 156 17.48 -3.65 -3.74
CA PRO A 156 17.42 -2.56 -4.69
C PRO A 156 16.28 -2.73 -5.68
N THR A 157 15.62 -1.64 -6.06
CA THR A 157 14.51 -1.68 -7.03
C THR A 157 14.90 -2.36 -8.34
N ALA A 158 16.14 -2.16 -8.82
CA ALA A 158 16.63 -2.83 -10.02
C ALA A 158 16.64 -4.37 -9.88
N ASP A 159 17.05 -4.88 -8.73
CA ASP A 159 17.08 -6.32 -8.45
C ASP A 159 15.66 -6.88 -8.29
N PHE A 160 14.77 -6.11 -7.65
CA PHE A 160 13.34 -6.42 -7.60
C PHE A 160 12.74 -6.52 -9.01
N LEU A 161 12.97 -5.53 -9.87
CA LEU A 161 12.47 -5.55 -11.25
C LEU A 161 13.04 -6.72 -12.05
N ALA A 162 14.31 -7.07 -11.84
CA ALA A 162 14.93 -8.24 -12.47
C ALA A 162 14.28 -9.55 -12.00
N LEU A 163 13.96 -9.66 -10.70
CA LEU A 163 13.30 -10.82 -10.09
C LEU A 163 11.87 -10.99 -10.61
N MET A 164 11.12 -9.90 -10.75
CA MET A 164 9.75 -9.92 -11.28
C MET A 164 9.70 -10.22 -12.78
N GLY A 165 10.80 -10.01 -13.50
CA GLY A 165 10.88 -10.18 -14.95
C GLY A 165 10.22 -9.02 -15.70
N THR A 166 9.92 -9.25 -16.98
CA THR A 166 9.36 -8.21 -17.85
C THR A 166 7.92 -7.87 -17.45
N PRO A 167 7.59 -6.60 -17.17
CA PRO A 167 6.22 -6.17 -16.88
C PRO A 167 5.35 -6.24 -18.13
N ASP A 168 4.06 -6.46 -17.93
CA ASP A 168 3.04 -6.41 -18.99
C ASP A 168 2.83 -4.97 -19.48
N GLU A 169 2.94 -4.01 -18.55
CA GLU A 169 2.77 -2.58 -18.82
C GLU A 169 3.79 -1.75 -18.03
N THR A 170 4.29 -0.69 -18.64
CA THR A 170 5.14 0.32 -17.99
C THR A 170 4.65 1.69 -18.40
N THR A 171 4.25 2.49 -17.40
CA THR A 171 3.62 3.79 -17.64
C THR A 171 4.30 4.85 -16.77
N GLU A 172 4.77 5.92 -17.40
CA GLU A 172 5.31 7.09 -16.72
C GLU A 172 4.25 8.18 -16.60
N TRP A 173 4.04 8.67 -15.38
CA TRP A 173 3.07 9.72 -15.12
C TRP A 173 3.36 10.42 -13.78
N PRO A 174 2.86 11.64 -13.57
CA PRO A 174 3.02 12.31 -12.28
C PRO A 174 2.17 11.65 -11.18
N THR A 175 2.64 11.69 -9.93
CA THR A 175 1.79 11.38 -8.77
C THR A 175 0.67 12.42 -8.64
N CYS A 176 -0.35 12.02 -7.92
CA CYS A 176 -1.49 12.79 -7.50
C CYS A 176 -1.10 13.66 -6.30
N GLY A 177 -1.71 14.84 -6.20
CA GLY A 177 -1.47 15.79 -5.11
C GLY A 177 -1.04 17.17 -5.62
N ASN A 178 -0.79 18.08 -4.67
CA ASN A 178 -0.43 19.47 -4.97
C ASN A 178 0.97 19.61 -5.58
N ARG A 179 1.79 18.56 -5.47
CA ARG A 179 3.15 18.48 -6.00
C ARG A 179 3.33 17.16 -6.74
N PRO A 180 2.96 17.11 -8.03
CA PRO A 180 3.11 15.91 -8.81
C PRO A 180 4.58 15.51 -8.90
N LEU A 181 4.92 14.33 -8.38
CA LEU A 181 6.24 13.72 -8.48
C LEU A 181 6.30 12.82 -9.70
N LYS A 182 7.41 12.81 -10.44
CA LYS A 182 7.61 11.85 -11.53
C LYS A 182 7.69 10.43 -10.97
N ASN A 183 6.90 9.53 -11.54
CA ASN A 183 6.95 8.11 -11.21
C ASN A 183 6.86 7.24 -12.46
N THR A 184 7.29 5.99 -12.30
CA THR A 184 7.03 4.90 -13.23
C THR A 184 6.20 3.85 -12.52
N THR A 185 5.08 3.46 -13.11
CA THR A 185 4.30 2.30 -12.67
C THR A 185 4.63 1.10 -13.55
N TYR A 186 4.94 -0.02 -12.90
CA TYR A 186 5.18 -1.31 -13.52
C TYR A 186 4.03 -2.25 -13.17
N ARG A 187 3.57 -3.04 -14.14
CA ARG A 187 2.44 -3.94 -13.95
C ARG A 187 2.79 -5.38 -14.33
N TRP A 188 2.37 -6.33 -13.50
CA TRP A 188 2.38 -7.77 -13.79
C TRP A 188 1.02 -8.36 -13.39
N GLY A 189 0.15 -8.60 -14.36
CA GLY A 189 -1.21 -9.08 -14.16
C GLY A 189 -2.05 -8.13 -13.30
N ASP A 190 -2.31 -8.59 -12.07
CA ASP A 190 -3.07 -7.97 -10.98
C ASP A 190 -2.21 -7.11 -10.03
N LEU A 191 -0.88 -7.19 -10.13
CA LEU A 191 0.05 -6.37 -9.35
C LEU A 191 0.47 -5.13 -10.13
N GLN A 192 0.36 -3.97 -9.49
CA GLN A 192 1.02 -2.73 -9.92
C GLN A 192 1.97 -2.24 -8.84
N VAL A 193 3.15 -1.78 -9.26
CA VAL A 193 4.17 -1.22 -8.37
C VAL A 193 4.57 0.14 -8.88
N LEU A 194 4.54 1.13 -7.99
CA LEU A 194 4.94 2.50 -8.26
C LEU A 194 6.36 2.74 -7.76
N VAL A 195 7.22 3.22 -8.64
CA VAL A 195 8.60 3.65 -8.36
C VAL A 195 8.70 5.15 -8.58
N LEU A 196 9.18 5.89 -7.59
CA LEU A 196 9.41 7.33 -7.74
C LEU A 196 10.71 7.58 -8.51
N ASN A 197 10.67 8.46 -9.51
CA ASN A 197 11.81 8.82 -10.35
C ASN A 197 12.49 10.12 -9.87
N GLU A 198 12.04 10.68 -8.76
CA GLU A 198 12.66 11.83 -8.11
C GLU A 198 12.47 11.76 -6.60
N ILE A 199 13.39 12.39 -5.86
CA ILE A 199 13.34 12.43 -4.40
C ILE A 199 12.17 13.31 -3.98
N ASP A 200 11.32 12.78 -3.11
CA ASP A 200 10.42 13.62 -2.35
C ASP A 200 11.14 14.25 -1.15
N LYS A 201 11.58 15.51 -1.33
CA LYS A 201 12.34 16.27 -0.33
C LYS A 201 11.47 16.96 0.71
N GLU A 202 10.17 17.09 0.43
CA GLU A 202 9.26 17.92 1.20
C GLU A 202 8.14 17.13 1.85
N TYR A 203 8.26 15.81 1.93
CA TYR A 203 7.33 15.04 2.73
C TYR A 203 7.41 15.54 4.18
N GLU A 204 6.36 16.26 4.55
CA GLU A 204 6.24 17.12 5.74
C GLU A 204 6.42 16.36 7.06
N TYR A 205 6.49 15.03 6.96
CA TYR A 205 6.45 14.06 8.05
C TYR A 205 7.80 13.38 8.32
N GLY A 206 8.91 13.93 7.79
CA GLY A 206 10.26 13.52 8.18
C GLY A 206 10.74 12.21 7.54
N PHE A 207 10.05 11.75 6.49
CA PHE A 207 10.48 10.63 5.67
C PHE A 207 10.70 11.11 4.25
N SER A 208 11.69 10.55 3.57
CA SER A 208 11.92 10.82 2.16
C SER A 208 11.88 9.50 1.44
N PHE A 209 11.18 9.44 0.30
CA PHE A 209 11.35 8.36 -0.63
C PHE A 209 12.53 8.72 -1.54
N PRO A 210 13.62 7.94 -1.51
CA PRO A 210 14.73 8.14 -2.41
C PRO A 210 14.29 7.94 -3.87
N GLU A 211 15.07 8.54 -4.75
CA GLU A 211 14.91 8.34 -6.19
C GLU A 211 15.11 6.87 -6.55
N ASN A 212 14.27 6.37 -7.45
CA ASN A 212 14.24 5.00 -7.93
C ASN A 212 13.89 3.95 -6.86
N GLU A 213 13.17 4.31 -5.80
CA GLU A 213 12.61 3.37 -4.83
C GLU A 213 11.14 3.06 -5.07
N VAL A 214 10.74 1.82 -4.74
CA VAL A 214 9.32 1.47 -4.64
C VAL A 214 8.68 2.30 -3.54
N ALA A 215 7.64 3.03 -3.93
CA ALA A 215 6.92 3.97 -3.06
C ALA A 215 5.43 3.62 -2.93
N GLY A 216 4.94 2.63 -3.66
CA GLY A 216 3.59 2.13 -3.55
C GLY A 216 3.37 0.84 -4.31
N TRP A 217 2.30 0.15 -3.95
CA TRP A 217 1.85 -1.07 -4.61
C TRP A 217 0.33 -1.16 -4.57
N LEU A 218 -0.23 -1.86 -5.56
CA LEU A 218 -1.66 -2.15 -5.68
C LEU A 218 -1.81 -3.60 -6.15
N ILE A 219 -2.71 -4.33 -5.49
CA ILE A 219 -3.19 -5.64 -5.89
C ILE A 219 -4.66 -5.47 -6.27
N ASP A 220 -4.96 -5.64 -7.55
CA ASP A 220 -6.32 -5.54 -8.08
C ASP A 220 -6.55 -6.62 -9.15
N PRO A 221 -7.25 -7.72 -8.80
CA PRO A 221 -7.58 -8.83 -9.69
C PRO A 221 -8.43 -8.43 -10.90
N THR A 222 -9.00 -7.22 -10.92
CA THR A 222 -9.83 -6.77 -12.06
C THR A 222 -9.00 -6.18 -13.20
N LEU A 223 -7.72 -5.92 -12.97
CA LEU A 223 -6.87 -5.21 -13.92
C LEU A 223 -6.61 -6.02 -15.20
N ASP A 224 -6.33 -7.32 -15.08
CA ASP A 224 -6.00 -8.19 -16.23
C ASP A 224 -7.23 -8.82 -16.88
N GLY A 225 -8.40 -8.72 -16.22
CA GLY A 225 -9.65 -9.30 -16.69
C GLY A 225 -9.68 -10.83 -16.59
N GLU A 226 -8.66 -11.45 -15.98
CA GLU A 226 -8.57 -12.88 -15.76
C GLU A 226 -8.97 -13.21 -14.30
N PRO A 227 -9.61 -14.37 -14.05
CA PRO A 227 -10.00 -14.72 -12.69
C PRO A 227 -8.79 -15.19 -11.87
N GLY A 228 -8.60 -14.61 -10.69
CA GLY A 228 -7.61 -15.04 -9.70
C GLY A 228 -6.45 -14.06 -9.54
N LEU A 229 -5.40 -14.49 -8.83
CA LEU A 229 -4.18 -13.70 -8.65
C LEU A 229 -3.06 -14.25 -9.54
N SER A 230 -2.26 -13.36 -10.15
CA SER A 230 -1.12 -13.79 -10.97
C SER A 230 0.05 -14.30 -10.12
N PHE A 231 0.09 -13.95 -8.84
CA PHE A 231 1.13 -14.36 -7.90
C PHE A 231 0.52 -14.86 -6.58
N PRO A 232 1.25 -15.67 -5.80
CA PRO A 232 0.90 -15.90 -4.41
C PRO A 232 1.15 -14.60 -3.63
N MET A 233 0.10 -13.78 -3.47
CA MET A 233 0.17 -12.47 -2.85
C MET A 233 -0.72 -12.34 -1.62
N THR A 234 -0.25 -11.55 -0.66
CA THR A 234 -1.06 -11.10 0.49
C THR A 234 -0.79 -9.63 0.77
N GLY A 235 -1.75 -8.96 1.39
CA GLY A 235 -1.55 -7.62 1.96
C GLY A 235 -0.98 -7.66 3.38
N PRO A 236 -1.08 -6.53 4.09
CA PRO A 236 -0.64 -6.41 5.48
C PRO A 236 -1.23 -7.49 6.37
N GLU A 237 -0.42 -8.03 7.27
CA GLU A 237 -0.80 -9.08 8.21
C GLU A 237 -1.43 -10.33 7.54
N GLY A 238 -1.06 -10.60 6.30
CA GLY A 238 -1.53 -11.77 5.55
C GLY A 238 -2.94 -11.61 4.97
N THR A 239 -3.43 -10.37 4.83
CA THR A 239 -4.76 -10.09 4.27
C THR A 239 -4.89 -10.64 2.85
N GLN A 240 -6.01 -11.29 2.56
CA GLN A 240 -6.29 -11.90 1.26
C GLN A 240 -7.40 -11.16 0.52
N ILE A 241 -7.37 -11.21 -0.81
CA ILE A 241 -8.55 -10.87 -1.62
C ILE A 241 -9.68 -11.83 -1.23
N GLY A 242 -10.87 -11.29 -0.98
CA GLY A 242 -12.03 -12.02 -0.47
C GLY A 242 -12.14 -12.04 1.06
N ASP A 243 -11.15 -11.56 1.83
CA ASP A 243 -11.32 -11.37 3.27
C ASP A 243 -12.49 -10.43 3.57
N THR A 244 -13.27 -10.72 4.60
CA THR A 244 -14.46 -9.92 4.94
C THR A 244 -14.08 -8.67 5.72
N LEU A 245 -14.93 -7.64 5.70
CA LEU A 245 -14.79 -6.47 6.58
C LEU A 245 -14.66 -6.88 8.06
N ALA A 246 -15.45 -7.84 8.53
CA ALA A 246 -15.36 -8.33 9.90
C ALA A 246 -13.98 -8.95 10.21
N THR A 247 -13.37 -9.61 9.23
CA THR A 247 -11.99 -10.11 9.33
C THR A 247 -11.00 -8.96 9.48
N LEU A 248 -11.15 -7.88 8.70
CA LEU A 248 -10.30 -6.70 8.80
C LEU A 248 -10.46 -5.99 10.14
N GLU A 249 -11.68 -5.77 10.62
CA GLU A 249 -11.98 -5.13 11.91
C GLU A 249 -11.46 -5.94 13.10
N GLN A 250 -11.41 -7.27 12.98
CA GLN A 250 -10.81 -8.12 14.00
C GLN A 250 -9.27 -8.09 13.95
N ARG A 251 -8.70 -8.04 12.75
CA ARG A 251 -7.26 -8.09 12.51
C ARG A 251 -6.60 -6.77 12.93
N PHE A 252 -7.14 -5.66 12.47
CA PHE A 252 -6.58 -4.33 12.70
C PHE A 252 -7.33 -3.63 13.83
N THR A 253 -6.60 -3.23 14.87
CA THR A 253 -7.18 -2.54 16.03
C THR A 253 -6.47 -1.21 16.29
N THR A 254 -7.15 -0.30 16.95
CA THR A 254 -6.60 1.03 17.30
C THR A 254 -5.49 1.00 18.35
N ASP A 255 -5.14 -0.17 18.88
CA ASP A 255 -4.01 -0.32 19.80
C ASP A 255 -2.65 -0.28 19.06
N GLU A 256 -2.66 -0.60 17.77
CA GLU A 256 -1.48 -0.61 16.89
C GLU A 256 -1.53 0.50 15.82
N TRP A 257 -2.74 0.94 15.49
CA TRP A 257 -3.03 1.86 14.40
C TRP A 257 -3.66 3.15 14.94
N ASP A 258 -3.23 4.31 14.43
CA ASP A 258 -3.81 5.60 14.81
C ASP A 258 -5.21 5.79 14.21
N TYR A 259 -5.46 5.18 13.04
CA TYR A 259 -6.77 5.08 12.42
C TYR A 259 -7.03 3.66 11.92
N VAL A 260 -8.22 3.16 12.22
CA VAL A 260 -8.79 1.94 11.64
C VAL A 260 -10.26 2.22 11.40
N GLY A 261 -10.72 2.15 10.16
CA GLY A 261 -12.12 2.45 9.87
C GLY A 261 -12.49 2.45 8.40
N MET A 262 -13.76 2.76 8.16
CA MET A 262 -14.34 2.83 6.82
C MET A 262 -14.35 4.27 6.30
N THR A 263 -13.88 4.45 5.06
CA THR A 263 -14.07 5.65 4.24
C THR A 263 -14.81 5.27 2.97
N GLY A 264 -16.13 5.45 2.95
CA GLY A 264 -16.96 5.05 1.81
C GLY A 264 -17.04 3.53 1.64
N ASP A 265 -16.52 3.01 0.51
CA ASP A 265 -16.41 1.58 0.21
C ASP A 265 -15.01 1.01 0.50
N THR A 266 -14.13 1.79 1.11
CA THR A 266 -12.76 1.39 1.45
C THR A 266 -12.62 1.27 2.97
N PHE A 267 -11.94 0.23 3.43
CA PHE A 267 -11.45 0.11 4.80
C PHE A 267 -10.00 0.58 4.82
N ASP A 268 -9.65 1.48 5.72
CA ASP A 268 -8.32 2.05 5.79
C ASP A 268 -7.69 1.83 7.17
N ILE A 269 -6.37 1.61 7.15
CA ILE A 269 -5.54 1.55 8.35
C ILE A 269 -4.40 2.56 8.20
N PHE A 270 -4.13 3.36 9.24
CA PHE A 270 -3.00 4.31 9.25
C PHE A 270 -2.28 4.37 10.59
N VAL A 271 -0.96 4.47 10.54
CA VAL A 271 -0.09 4.96 11.61
C VAL A 271 0.41 6.33 11.17
N GLY A 272 0.08 7.35 11.96
CA GLY A 272 0.21 8.75 11.58
C GLY A 272 -0.63 9.11 10.35
N ASP A 273 -0.22 10.17 9.65
CA ASP A 273 -0.97 10.70 8.51
C ASP A 273 -0.62 10.02 7.17
N THR A 274 0.34 9.09 7.15
CA THR A 274 0.99 8.68 5.88
C THR A 274 1.38 7.22 5.76
N MET A 275 1.41 6.45 6.86
CA MET A 275 1.79 5.03 6.80
C MET A 275 0.56 4.17 6.95
N GLY A 276 -0.01 3.74 5.83
CA GLY A 276 -1.24 2.96 5.85
C GLY A 276 -1.37 1.97 4.73
N ALA A 277 -2.51 1.32 4.71
CA ALA A 277 -2.99 0.51 3.60
C ALA A 277 -4.50 0.73 3.47
N SER A 278 -4.97 0.62 2.23
CA SER A 278 -6.37 0.78 1.89
C SER A 278 -6.88 -0.50 1.25
N PHE A 279 -8.05 -0.96 1.70
CA PHE A 279 -8.70 -2.17 1.23
C PHE A 279 -10.04 -1.80 0.62
N ALA A 280 -10.13 -1.78 -0.70
CA ALA A 280 -11.40 -1.54 -1.37
C ALA A 280 -12.29 -2.77 -1.21
N LEU A 281 -13.56 -2.54 -0.89
CA LEU A 281 -14.53 -3.61 -0.65
C LEU A 281 -15.54 -3.72 -1.80
N ASP A 282 -16.00 -4.93 -2.07
CA ASP A 282 -17.15 -5.17 -2.95
C ASP A 282 -18.50 -4.87 -2.25
N ALA A 283 -19.60 -5.16 -2.95
CA ALA A 283 -20.94 -4.98 -2.42
C ALA A 283 -21.24 -5.86 -1.20
N ASP A 284 -20.60 -7.03 -1.11
CA ASP A 284 -20.73 -8.00 -0.04
C ASP A 284 -19.75 -7.76 1.12
N LYS A 285 -19.00 -6.65 1.06
CA LYS A 285 -17.98 -6.25 2.04
C LYS A 285 -16.80 -7.21 2.13
N ASN A 286 -16.42 -7.82 1.01
CA ASN A 286 -15.16 -8.55 0.88
C ASN A 286 -14.11 -7.68 0.19
N VAL A 287 -12.84 -7.88 0.55
CA VAL A 287 -11.71 -7.18 -0.07
C VAL A 287 -11.64 -7.55 -1.56
N LYS A 288 -11.87 -6.57 -2.43
CA LYS A 288 -11.77 -6.74 -3.89
C LYS A 288 -10.43 -6.26 -4.45
N SER A 289 -9.82 -5.28 -3.81
CA SER A 289 -8.48 -4.80 -4.12
C SER A 289 -7.86 -4.18 -2.88
N MET A 290 -6.54 -4.08 -2.86
CA MET A 290 -5.81 -3.48 -1.75
C MET A 290 -4.51 -2.87 -2.22
N GLY A 291 -4.06 -1.82 -1.54
CA GLY A 291 -2.80 -1.19 -1.84
C GLY A 291 -2.21 -0.48 -0.63
N ALA A 292 -1.01 0.05 -0.81
CA ALA A 292 -0.40 0.96 0.15
C ALA A 292 0.61 1.90 -0.53
N GLY A 293 0.92 3.00 0.15
CA GLY A 293 1.90 3.99 -0.28
C GLY A 293 1.30 5.04 -1.22
N TYR A 294 2.05 5.45 -2.23
CA TYR A 294 1.57 6.36 -3.27
C TYR A 294 0.56 5.66 -4.19
N GLU A 295 -0.69 5.55 -3.75
CA GLU A 295 -1.80 5.12 -4.59
C GLU A 295 -2.41 6.33 -5.29
N CYS A 296 -2.07 6.50 -6.55
CA CYS A 296 -2.86 7.36 -7.41
C CYS A 296 -3.87 6.47 -8.12
N ARG A 297 -5.08 6.40 -7.57
CA ARG A 297 -6.19 5.75 -8.27
C ARG A 297 -6.61 6.68 -9.41
N ARG A 298 -6.53 6.18 -10.65
CA ARG A 298 -7.16 6.83 -11.81
C ARG A 298 -8.67 6.68 -11.74
#